data_AF-A0A6V7I590-F1
#
_entry.id   AF-A0A6V7I590-F1
#
_cell.length_a   1.000
_cell.length_b   1.000
_cell.length_c   1.000
_cell.angle_alpha   90.00
_cell.angle_beta   90.00
_cell.angle_gamma   90.00
#
_symmetry.space_group_name_H-M   'P 1'
#
loop_
_entity.id
_entity.type
_entity.pdbx_description
1 polymer ?
#
loop_
_entity_poly.entity_id
_entity_poly.type
_entity_poly.pdbx_seq_one_letter_code
_entity_poly.pdbx_strand_id
1 'polypeptide(L)'
;VDKKHPLLSVASMLGPSPDWVVGVSKLNLCQRDCTWKERMTIDLYPWDAGTDNGISYMSPNSETNPREKMKPITTLYPEDPRAPFYDPSGKPMLPLAKLYINREKVIKRGCDEVSLQEQLAQFEVAENTEDTSR
;
A
#
# COMPACT_ATOMS: atom_id res chain seq x y z
N VAL A 1 -4.30 -12.15 -7.08
CA VAL A 1 -2.83 -12.07 -7.32
C VAL A 1 -2.38 -13.29 -8.10
N ASP A 2 -1.40 -13.12 -8.97
CA ASP A 2 -0.80 -14.19 -9.78
C ASP A 2 0.70 -13.91 -9.99
N LYS A 3 1.40 -14.79 -10.71
CA LYS A 3 2.85 -14.66 -10.94
C LYS A 3 3.25 -13.33 -11.62
N LYS A 4 2.39 -12.76 -12.47
CA LYS A 4 2.63 -11.48 -13.16
C LYS A 4 2.28 -10.30 -12.26
N HIS A 5 1.27 -10.45 -11.41
CA HIS A 5 0.80 -9.41 -10.48
C HIS A 5 0.82 -9.90 -9.03
N PRO A 6 2.01 -10.02 -8.41
CA PRO A 6 2.16 -10.58 -7.06
C PRO A 6 1.99 -9.53 -5.94
N LEU A 7 1.92 -8.26 -6.29
CA LEU A 7 1.90 -7.14 -5.35
C LEU A 7 0.46 -6.73 -4.99
N LEU A 8 0.26 -6.39 -3.73
CA LEU A 8 -0.97 -5.82 -3.20
C LEU A 8 -0.70 -4.39 -2.69
N SER A 9 -1.58 -3.46 -3.03
CA SER A 9 -1.63 -2.15 -2.37
C SER A 9 -3.06 -1.89 -1.94
N VAL A 10 -3.25 -1.39 -0.71
CA VAL A 10 -4.56 -0.98 -0.21
C VAL A 10 -4.39 0.31 0.58
N ALA A 11 -5.39 1.18 0.51
CA ALA A 11 -5.48 2.38 1.30
C ALA A 11 -6.92 2.55 1.80
N SER A 12 -7.07 3.12 2.98
CA SER A 12 -8.37 3.47 3.57
C SER A 12 -8.24 4.81 4.28
N MET A 13 -9.21 5.68 4.06
CA MET A 13 -9.29 6.97 4.73
C MET A 13 -9.68 6.78 6.20
N LEU A 14 -9.04 7.54 7.08
CA LEU A 14 -9.43 7.64 8.48
C LEU A 14 -10.51 8.71 8.64
N GLY A 15 -11.79 8.35 8.56
CA GLY A 15 -12.89 9.32 8.61
C GLY A 15 -13.45 9.58 10.01
N PRO A 16 -13.74 10.84 10.40
CA PRO A 16 -13.41 12.08 9.69
C PRO A 16 -11.92 12.43 9.87
N SER A 17 -11.26 12.91 8.81
CA SER A 17 -9.95 13.55 8.87
C SER A 17 -9.77 14.48 7.67
N PRO A 18 -8.78 15.40 7.70
CA PRO A 18 -8.46 16.28 6.57
C PRO A 18 -8.14 15.46 5.31
N ASP A 19 -7.11 14.62 5.39
CA ASP A 19 -6.68 13.76 4.28
C ASP A 19 -5.86 12.54 4.75
N TRP A 20 -6.12 12.05 5.97
CA TRP A 20 -5.32 11.01 6.58
C TRP A 20 -5.76 9.62 6.12
N VAL A 21 -4.77 8.77 5.80
CA VAL A 21 -4.98 7.41 5.29
C VAL A 21 -4.15 6.39 6.04
N VAL A 22 -4.62 5.15 6.09
CA VAL A 22 -3.82 3.99 6.49
C VAL A 22 -3.75 3.01 5.32
N GLY A 23 -2.65 2.27 5.20
CA GLY A 23 -2.52 1.35 4.09
C GLY A 23 -1.15 0.71 3.94
N VAL A 24 -1.03 -0.10 2.89
CA VAL A 24 0.22 -0.73 2.45
C VAL A 24 0.41 -0.48 0.96
N SER A 25 1.65 -0.31 0.55
CA SER A 25 2.02 -0.10 -0.85
C SER A 25 2.98 -1.19 -1.30
N LYS A 26 2.71 -1.77 -2.48
CA LYS A 26 3.57 -2.74 -3.17
C LYS A 26 3.97 -3.95 -2.32
N LEU A 27 3.03 -4.46 -1.52
CA LEU A 27 3.24 -5.60 -0.64
C LEU A 27 3.32 -6.89 -1.45
N ASN A 28 4.49 -7.52 -1.48
CA ASN A 28 4.70 -8.75 -2.25
C ASN A 28 4.14 -9.99 -1.52
N LEU A 29 3.15 -10.64 -2.12
CA LEU A 29 2.54 -11.87 -1.61
C LEU A 29 3.23 -13.15 -2.12
N CYS A 30 4.07 -13.04 -3.16
CA CYS A 30 4.86 -14.13 -3.70
C CYS A 30 6.17 -14.30 -2.93
N GLN A 31 6.53 -15.54 -2.62
CA GLN A 31 7.73 -15.91 -1.87
C GLN A 31 8.85 -16.37 -2.81
N ARG A 32 10.10 -16.39 -2.30
CA ARG A 32 11.29 -16.79 -3.08
C ARG A 32 11.26 -18.26 -3.51
N ASP A 33 10.53 -19.09 -2.80
CA ASP A 33 10.31 -20.51 -3.08
C ASP A 33 9.16 -20.77 -4.07
N CYS A 34 8.72 -19.73 -4.80
CA CYS A 34 7.60 -19.76 -5.74
C CYS A 34 6.24 -20.11 -5.11
N THR A 35 6.08 -19.95 -3.79
CA THR A 35 4.81 -20.13 -3.10
C THR A 35 4.14 -18.80 -2.74
N TRP A 36 2.88 -18.88 -2.28
CA TRP A 36 2.11 -17.73 -1.82
C TRP A 36 2.08 -17.68 -0.29
N LYS A 37 2.31 -16.50 0.30
CA LYS A 37 2.15 -16.30 1.75
C LYS A 37 0.77 -16.77 2.21
N GLU A 38 0.72 -17.57 3.28
CA GLU A 38 -0.53 -18.11 3.81
C GLU A 38 -1.28 -17.10 4.70
N ARG A 39 -0.56 -16.48 5.63
CA ARG A 39 -1.11 -15.49 6.57
C ARG A 39 -0.12 -14.34 6.74
N MET A 40 -0.64 -13.14 6.88
CA MET A 40 0.13 -11.97 7.31
C MET A 40 -0.72 -11.05 8.18
N THR A 41 -0.09 -10.48 9.19
CA THR A 41 -0.68 -9.44 10.04
C THR A 41 0.26 -8.25 10.02
N ILE A 42 -0.26 -7.07 9.68
CA ILE A 42 0.52 -5.86 9.51
C ILE A 42 -0.11 -4.77 10.37
N ASP A 43 0.70 -4.16 11.21
CA ASP A 43 0.30 -2.98 11.98
C ASP A 43 0.35 -1.76 11.06
N LEU A 44 -0.76 -1.03 10.99
CA LEU A 44 -0.92 0.16 10.16
C LEU A 44 -0.90 1.41 11.01
N TYR A 45 -0.24 2.43 10.47
CA TYR A 45 -0.10 3.75 11.05
C TYR A 45 -0.59 4.80 10.05
N PRO A 46 -1.10 5.94 10.53
CA PRO A 46 -1.63 6.99 9.66
C PRO A 46 -0.53 7.68 8.83
N TRP A 47 -0.91 8.04 7.61
CA TRP A 47 -0.16 8.86 6.67
C TRP A 47 -1.01 10.06 6.29
N ASP A 48 -0.35 11.21 6.19
CA ASP A 48 -0.90 12.43 5.63
C ASP A 48 -0.71 12.40 4.11
N ALA A 49 -1.78 12.69 3.35
CA ALA A 49 -1.76 12.61 1.89
C ALA A 49 -1.12 13.84 1.22
N GLY A 50 -0.95 14.96 1.93
CA GLY A 50 -0.34 16.19 1.44
C GLY A 50 -1.29 17.07 0.60
N THR A 51 -2.59 16.99 0.87
CA THR A 51 -3.67 17.65 0.12
C THR A 51 -4.51 18.61 0.95
N ASP A 52 -4.60 18.41 2.28
CA ASP A 52 -5.33 19.28 3.21
C ASP A 52 -4.48 19.62 4.46
N ASN A 53 -4.44 20.89 4.86
CA ASN A 53 -3.65 21.42 5.97
C ASN A 53 -4.34 21.29 7.33
N GLY A 54 -5.49 20.63 7.43
CA GLY A 54 -6.18 20.41 8.70
C GLY A 54 -5.30 19.69 9.73
N ILE A 55 -5.33 20.14 10.98
CA ILE A 55 -4.48 19.61 12.07
C ILE A 55 -5.21 18.57 12.93
N SER A 56 -6.54 18.60 12.94
CA SER A 56 -7.39 17.72 13.73
C SER A 56 -8.45 17.03 12.86
N TYR A 57 -9.05 15.96 13.37
CA TYR A 57 -10.07 15.16 12.67
C TYR A 57 -11.23 15.98 12.05
N MET A 58 -11.64 17.06 12.73
CA MET A 58 -12.78 17.90 12.35
C MET A 58 -12.36 19.29 11.87
N SER A 59 -11.08 19.45 11.49
CA SER A 59 -10.63 20.73 10.91
C SER A 59 -11.40 21.05 9.63
N PRO A 60 -11.75 22.32 9.38
CA PRO A 60 -12.35 22.71 8.11
C PRO A 60 -11.35 22.45 6.97
N ASN A 61 -11.86 22.14 5.78
CA ASN A 61 -11.02 21.88 4.63
C ASN A 61 -10.11 23.09 4.33
N SER A 62 -8.83 22.82 4.14
CA SER A 62 -7.81 23.82 3.84
C SER A 62 -6.82 23.24 2.82
N GLU A 63 -6.98 23.57 1.54
CA GLU A 63 -6.15 22.99 0.49
C GLU A 63 -4.65 23.25 0.69
N THR A 64 -3.83 22.20 0.55
CA THR A 64 -2.37 22.28 0.53
C THR A 64 -1.89 22.69 -0.86
N ASN A 65 -1.30 23.89 -0.99
CA ASN A 65 -0.80 24.43 -2.25
C ASN A 65 0.62 25.02 -2.08
N PRO A 66 1.65 24.47 -2.77
CA PRO A 66 1.59 23.30 -3.66
C PRO A 66 1.32 22.00 -2.88
N ARG A 67 0.74 21.00 -3.56
CA ARG A 67 0.53 19.67 -2.95
C ARG A 67 1.83 19.08 -2.46
N GLU A 68 1.79 18.47 -1.28
CA GLU A 68 2.94 17.85 -0.67
C GLU A 68 3.02 16.35 -1.00
N LYS A 69 4.18 15.74 -0.71
CA LYS A 69 4.34 14.29 -0.79
C LYS A 69 3.72 13.65 0.46
N MET A 70 3.23 12.41 0.29
CA MET A 70 2.74 11.62 1.41
C MET A 70 3.82 11.45 2.49
N LYS A 71 3.44 11.64 3.75
CA LYS A 71 4.35 11.60 4.90
C LYS A 71 3.70 10.84 6.07
N PRO A 72 4.48 10.09 6.85
CA PRO A 72 3.94 9.40 8.02
C PRO A 72 3.57 10.42 9.09
N ILE A 73 2.41 10.25 9.70
CA ILE A 73 2.06 10.97 10.92
C ILE A 73 2.70 10.22 12.09
N THR A 74 3.36 10.94 13.00
CA THR A 74 4.08 10.34 14.12
C THR A 74 3.71 11.06 15.42
N THR A 75 4.18 10.56 16.56
CA THR A 75 3.97 11.26 17.83
C THR A 75 4.70 12.59 17.93
N LEU A 76 5.65 12.86 17.04
CA LEU A 76 6.38 14.12 16.98
C LEU A 76 6.06 14.94 15.72
N TYR A 77 5.14 14.49 14.86
CA TYR A 77 4.83 15.19 13.62
C TYR A 77 3.36 15.03 13.21
N PRO A 78 2.64 16.14 12.95
CA PRO A 78 3.08 17.53 13.09
C PRO A 78 3.32 17.93 14.57
N GLU A 79 4.26 18.85 14.82
CA GLU A 79 4.57 19.38 16.15
C GLU A 79 3.51 20.39 16.63
N ASP A 80 2.26 19.95 16.74
CA ASP A 80 1.13 20.78 17.15
C ASP A 80 0.34 20.08 18.28
N PRO A 81 0.15 20.71 19.45
CA PRO A 81 -0.64 20.16 20.55
C PRO A 81 -2.10 19.84 20.20
N ARG A 82 -2.65 20.41 19.12
CA ARG A 82 -4.01 20.13 18.62
C ARG A 82 -4.06 18.86 17.77
N ALA A 83 -2.92 18.38 17.30
CA ALA A 83 -2.85 17.15 16.52
C ALA A 83 -3.13 15.95 17.44
N PRO A 84 -4.07 15.07 17.08
CA PRO A 84 -4.56 14.02 17.98
C PRO A 84 -3.51 12.94 18.28
N PHE A 85 -2.46 12.87 17.46
CA PHE A 85 -1.38 11.89 17.60
C PHE A 85 -0.12 12.48 18.24
N TYR A 86 -0.05 13.79 18.44
CA TYR A 86 1.13 14.44 19.00
C TYR A 86 1.30 14.08 20.48
N ASP A 87 2.48 13.58 20.83
CA ASP A 87 2.89 13.25 22.18
C ASP A 87 4.36 13.68 22.37
N PRO A 88 4.62 14.82 23.05
CA PRO A 88 5.97 15.35 23.22
C PRO A 88 6.85 14.50 24.14
N SER A 89 6.28 13.49 24.84
CA SER A 89 7.08 12.55 25.63
C SER A 89 7.89 11.59 24.76
N GLY A 90 7.62 11.53 23.45
CA GLY A 90 8.29 10.63 22.51
C GLY A 90 7.83 9.17 22.65
N LYS A 91 6.70 8.93 23.31
CA LYS A 91 6.11 7.59 23.38
C LYS A 91 5.82 7.06 21.96
N PRO A 92 6.12 5.80 21.66
CA PRO A 92 5.74 5.20 20.39
C PRO A 92 4.22 5.20 20.18
N MET A 93 3.78 5.51 18.95
CA MET A 93 2.37 5.44 18.56
C MET A 93 1.88 3.98 18.60
N LEU A 94 0.66 3.77 19.09
CA LEU A 94 -0.01 2.47 18.96
C LEU A 94 -0.51 2.28 17.52
N PRO A 95 -0.50 1.05 16.98
CA PRO A 95 -1.10 0.77 15.68
C PRO A 95 -2.56 1.24 15.64
N LEU A 96 -2.89 2.02 14.61
CA LEU A 96 -4.23 2.56 14.45
C LEU A 96 -5.20 1.53 13.83
N ALA A 97 -4.65 0.66 12.99
CA ALA A 97 -5.36 -0.46 12.41
C ALA A 97 -4.44 -1.67 12.25
N LYS A 98 -5.03 -2.85 12.06
CA LYS A 98 -4.30 -4.07 11.69
C LYS A 98 -4.87 -4.62 10.40
N LEU A 99 -4.01 -4.85 9.41
CA LEU A 99 -4.37 -5.53 8.18
C LEU A 99 -4.09 -7.03 8.31
N TYR A 100 -5.15 -7.83 8.23
CA TYR A 100 -5.07 -9.29 8.19
C TYR A 100 -5.23 -9.76 6.75
N ILE A 101 -4.22 -10.47 6.25
CA ILE A 101 -4.26 -11.08 4.92
C ILE A 101 -4.18 -12.58 5.13
N ASN A 102 -5.26 -13.29 4.80
CA ASN A 102 -5.35 -14.74 4.86
C ASN A 102 -5.61 -15.26 3.45
N ARG A 103 -4.76 -16.18 2.99
CA ARG A 103 -4.94 -16.85 1.70
C ARG A 103 -6.00 -17.95 1.86
N GLU A 104 -7.14 -17.76 1.21
CA GLU A 104 -8.23 -18.75 1.26
C GLU A 104 -7.93 -19.99 0.41
N LYS A 105 -7.50 -19.79 -0.84
CA LYS A 105 -7.26 -20.89 -1.78
C LYS A 105 -6.18 -20.53 -2.80
N VAL A 106 -5.41 -21.54 -3.21
CA VAL A 106 -4.57 -21.45 -4.41
C VAL A 106 -5.30 -22.17 -5.54
N ILE A 107 -5.70 -21.43 -6.57
CA ILE A 107 -6.32 -22.00 -7.76
C ILE A 107 -5.19 -22.31 -8.74
N LYS A 108 -4.95 -23.61 -8.98
CA LYS A 108 -4.07 -24.04 -10.06
C LYS A 108 -4.82 -23.80 -11.37
N ARG A 109 -4.31 -22.92 -12.23
CA ARG A 109 -4.73 -22.91 -13.64
C ARG A 109 -4.16 -24.18 -14.27
N GLY A 110 -5.01 -25.00 -14.88
CA GLY A 110 -4.56 -26.07 -15.74
C GLY A 110 -3.85 -25.49 -16.96
N CYS A 111 -2.92 -26.22 -17.54
CA CYS A 111 -2.39 -25.90 -18.86
C CYS A 111 -3.46 -26.27 -19.90
N ASP A 112 -4.40 -25.38 -20.13
CA ASP A 112 -5.22 -25.38 -21.34
C ASP A 112 -4.42 -24.82 -22.52
N GLU A 113 -4.68 -25.28 -23.74
CA GLU A 113 -3.94 -24.85 -24.94
C GLU A 113 -3.92 -23.32 -25.11
N VAL A 114 -4.99 -22.66 -24.64
CA VAL A 114 -5.12 -21.20 -24.62
C VAL A 114 -4.07 -20.55 -23.71
N SER A 115 -3.85 -21.08 -22.50
CA SER A 115 -2.81 -20.51 -21.60
C SER A 115 -1.39 -20.80 -22.07
N LEU A 116 -1.16 -21.89 -22.83
CA LEU A 116 0.11 -22.13 -23.51
C LEU A 116 0.34 -21.10 -24.63
N GLN A 117 -0.67 -20.84 -25.47
CA GLN A 117 -0.58 -19.84 -26.52
C GLN A 117 -0.37 -18.43 -25.96
N GLU A 118 -1.05 -18.08 -24.87
CA GLU A 118 -0.81 -16.81 -24.17
C GLU A 118 0.61 -16.71 -23.59
N GLN A 119 1.16 -17.80 -23.06
CA GLN A 119 2.54 -17.82 -22.57
C GLN A 119 3.54 -17.68 -23.72
N LEU A 120 3.35 -18.41 -24.82
CA LEU A 120 4.21 -18.32 -26.01
C LEU A 120 4.19 -16.91 -26.62
N ALA A 121 3.01 -16.32 -26.78
CA ALA A 121 2.88 -14.95 -27.28
C ALA A 121 3.60 -13.92 -26.38
N GLN A 122 3.63 -14.15 -25.07
CA GLN A 122 4.38 -13.28 -24.16
C GLN A 122 5.90 -13.46 -24.25
N PHE A 123 6.38 -14.69 -24.46
CA PHE A 123 7.80 -14.94 -24.70
C PHE A 123 8.26 -14.28 -26.01
N GLU A 124 7.46 -14.38 -27.07
CA GLU A 124 7.76 -13.71 -28.35
C GLU A 124 7.82 -12.18 -28.21
N VAL A 125 6.90 -11.56 -27.45
CA VAL A 125 6.93 -10.11 -27.22
C VAL A 125 8.18 -9.70 -26.42
N ALA A 126 8.57 -10.49 -25.42
CA ALA A 126 9.77 -10.20 -24.61
C ALA A 126 11.06 -10.23 -25.44
N GLU A 127 11.24 -11.26 -26.28
CA GLU A 127 12.40 -11.34 -27.20
C GLU A 127 12.47 -10.14 -28.15
N ASN A 128 11.33 -9.75 -28.73
CA ASN A 128 11.27 -8.62 -29.65
C ASN A 128 11.52 -7.26 -28.97
N THR A 129 11.30 -7.14 -27.66
CA THR A 129 11.64 -5.92 -26.91
C THR A 129 13.09 -5.87 -26.45
N GLU A 130 13.73 -7.01 -26.18
CA GLU A 130 15.16 -7.05 -25.79
C GLU A 130 16.09 -6.69 -26.96
N ASP A 131 15.72 -7.05 -28.20
CA ASP A 131 16.53 -6.80 -29.40
C ASP A 131 16.53 -5.33 -29.89
N THR A 132 15.71 -4.45 -29.28
CA THR A 132 15.69 -3.01 -29.60
C THR A 132 16.55 -2.15 -28.67
N SER A 133 17.28 -2.76 -27.73
CA SER A 133 18.07 -2.06 -26.71
C SER A 133 19.59 -2.20 -26.84
N ARG A 134 20.09 -2.64 -28.01
CA ARG A 134 21.53 -2.83 -28.26
C ARG A 134 22.14 -1.81 -29.20
#